data_AF-A0A8X6GS44-F1
#
_entry.id   AF-A0A8X6GS44-F1
#
_cell.length_a   1.000
_cell.length_b   1.000
_cell.length_c   1.000
_cell.angle_alpha   90.00
_cell.angle_beta   90.00
_cell.angle_gamma   90.00
#
_symmetry.space_group_name_H-M   'P 1'
#
loop_
_entity.id
_entity.type
_entity.pdbx_description
1 polymer ?
#
loop_
_entity_poly.entity_id
_entity_poly.type
_entity_poly.pdbx_seq_one_letter_code
_entity_poly.pdbx_strand_id
1 'polypeptide(L)'
;MKTTEAVKKAFENLFQQAKPKNIQTDKGSEFYNSQLKSLFQRHSINHYSAEGDHKASVVERFNRTLKNKMFRVFTYRNSYKYVDILHLLVKSYNDTEHRSIGMAPSQVTREVEPQIFKKLYGLLEKNPKLILNKGDLVRISKANKTF
;
A
#
# COMPACT_ATOMS: atom_id res chain seq x y z
N MET A 1 14.58 -12.51 13.60
CA MET A 1 14.92 -11.33 12.78
C MET A 1 14.73 -11.70 11.32
N LYS A 2 13.91 -10.98 10.54
CA LYS A 2 13.74 -11.29 9.11
C LYS A 2 15.07 -10.96 8.41
N THR A 3 15.64 -11.92 7.70
CA THR A 3 16.91 -11.70 6.99
C THR A 3 16.67 -10.91 5.72
N THR A 4 17.60 -10.03 5.38
CA THR A 4 17.57 -9.25 4.14
C THR A 4 17.37 -10.12 2.90
N GLU A 5 18.01 -11.29 2.86
CA GLU A 5 17.91 -12.23 1.76
C GLU A 5 16.49 -12.80 1.59
N ALA A 6 15.79 -13.07 2.71
CA ALA A 6 14.41 -13.56 2.64
C ALA A 6 13.46 -12.49 2.08
N VAL A 7 13.68 -11.22 2.44
CA VAL A 7 12.90 -10.10 1.91
C VAL A 7 13.16 -9.90 0.42
N LYS A 8 14.44 -9.95 0.00
CA LYS A 8 14.84 -9.86 -1.41
C LYS A 8 14.19 -10.96 -2.24
N LYS A 9 14.28 -12.22 -1.80
CA LYS A 9 13.65 -13.36 -2.48
C LYS A 9 12.13 -13.21 -2.60
N ALA A 10 11.49 -12.67 -1.56
CA ALA A 10 10.05 -12.39 -1.61
C ALA A 10 9.70 -11.34 -2.69
N PHE A 11 10.48 -10.27 -2.81
CA PHE A 11 10.30 -9.27 -3.87
C PHE A 11 10.60 -9.83 -5.27
N GLU A 12 11.62 -10.66 -5.42
CA GLU A 12 11.91 -11.33 -6.71
C GLU A 12 10.72 -12.18 -7.17
N ASN A 13 10.15 -12.98 -6.27
CA ASN A 13 8.93 -13.76 -6.57
C ASN A 13 7.72 -12.87 -6.86
N LEU A 14 7.59 -11.73 -6.18
CA LEU A 14 6.51 -10.78 -6.42
C LEU A 14 6.63 -10.15 -7.82
N PHE A 15 7.85 -9.79 -8.23
CA PHE A 15 8.11 -9.12 -9.51
C PHE A 15 7.93 -10.03 -10.72
N GLN A 16 7.91 -11.36 -10.53
CA GLN A 16 7.47 -12.31 -11.57
C GLN A 16 5.98 -12.20 -11.87
N GLN A 17 5.16 -11.79 -10.89
CA GLN A 17 3.70 -11.69 -11.01
C GLN A 17 3.26 -10.28 -11.34
N ALA A 18 3.83 -9.28 -10.66
CA ALA A 18 3.46 -7.88 -10.82
C ALA A 18 4.67 -6.98 -10.58
N LYS A 19 4.90 -6.06 -11.52
CA LYS A 19 5.99 -5.08 -11.44
C LYS A 19 5.44 -3.68 -11.20
N PRO A 20 5.43 -3.18 -9.96
CA PRO A 20 4.94 -1.83 -9.66
C PRO A 20 5.93 -0.76 -10.15
N LYS A 21 5.43 0.45 -10.42
CA LYS A 21 6.29 1.62 -10.71
C LYS A 21 6.85 2.24 -9.42
N ASN A 22 6.08 2.16 -8.35
CA ASN A 22 6.33 2.82 -7.07
C ASN A 22 6.14 1.80 -5.95
N ILE A 23 7.05 1.78 -4.98
CA ILE A 23 6.92 1.02 -3.74
C ILE A 23 7.12 1.99 -2.57
N GLN A 24 6.15 1.99 -1.66
CA GLN A 24 6.23 2.73 -0.42
C GLN A 24 6.44 1.76 0.74
N THR A 25 7.48 1.98 1.55
CA THR A 25 7.72 1.23 2.80
C THR A 25 7.87 2.17 3.99
N ASP A 26 7.90 1.61 5.19
CA ASP A 26 8.46 2.34 6.33
C ASP A 26 9.98 2.46 6.23
N LYS A 27 10.60 3.10 7.22
CA LYS A 27 12.06 3.29 7.31
C LYS A 27 12.79 2.08 7.92
N GLY A 28 12.19 0.89 7.88
CA GLY A 28 12.83 -0.35 8.31
C GLY A 28 14.15 -0.59 7.56
N SER A 29 15.19 -1.00 8.28
CA SER A 29 16.51 -1.25 7.71
C SER A 29 16.50 -2.44 6.73
N GLU A 30 15.52 -3.34 6.85
CA GLU A 30 15.27 -4.42 5.92
C GLU A 30 14.82 -3.97 4.53
N PHE A 31 14.33 -2.73 4.38
CA PHE A 31 13.92 -2.15 3.09
C PHE A 31 14.96 -1.20 2.51
N TYR A 32 15.81 -0.61 3.36
CA TYR A 32 16.80 0.42 2.99
C TYR A 32 18.25 -0.11 2.87
N ASN A 33 18.43 -1.42 2.70
CA ASN A 33 19.74 -2.02 2.47
C ASN A 33 20.18 -1.94 1.00
N SER A 34 21.48 -2.14 0.76
CA SER A 34 22.10 -2.08 -0.57
C SER A 34 21.54 -3.12 -1.55
N GLN A 35 21.15 -4.31 -1.07
CA GLN A 35 20.63 -5.39 -1.91
C GLN A 35 19.26 -5.02 -2.48
N LEU A 36 18.33 -4.56 -1.64
CA LEU A 36 17.00 -4.12 -2.06
C LEU A 36 17.06 -2.85 -2.91
N LYS A 37 17.94 -1.90 -2.56
CA LYS A 37 18.17 -0.71 -3.37
C LYS A 37 18.60 -1.09 -4.80
N SER A 38 19.56 -2.01 -4.92
CA SER A 38 20.04 -2.51 -6.23
C SER A 38 18.94 -3.26 -6.99
N LEU A 39 18.12 -4.05 -6.29
CA LEU A 39 16.98 -4.77 -6.87
C LEU A 39 15.95 -3.78 -7.44
N PHE A 40 15.51 -2.79 -6.66
CA PHE A 40 14.54 -1.80 -7.12
C PHE A 40 15.07 -0.96 -8.28
N GLN A 41 16.35 -0.56 -8.25
CA GLN A 41 17.00 0.14 -9.35
C GLN A 41 17.03 -0.68 -10.64
N ARG A 42 17.42 -1.97 -10.56
CA ARG A 42 17.42 -2.88 -11.72
C ARG A 42 16.04 -3.01 -12.35
N HIS A 43 14.99 -2.98 -11.51
CA HIS A 43 13.61 -3.05 -11.97
C HIS A 43 13.01 -1.68 -12.31
N SER A 44 13.78 -0.58 -12.23
CA SER A 44 13.29 0.80 -12.45
C SER A 44 12.09 1.15 -11.56
N ILE A 45 12.12 0.67 -10.31
CA ILE A 45 11.09 0.90 -9.30
C ILE A 45 11.52 2.08 -8.43
N ASN A 46 10.65 3.07 -8.30
CA ASN A 46 10.85 4.17 -7.37
C ASN A 46 10.45 3.72 -5.95
N HIS A 47 11.44 3.52 -5.08
CA HIS A 47 11.25 3.17 -3.68
C HIS A 47 11.39 4.40 -2.78
N TYR A 48 10.37 4.65 -1.97
CA TYR A 48 10.37 5.77 -1.04
C TYR A 48 9.66 5.43 0.27
N SER A 49 9.85 6.27 1.28
CA SER A 49 9.04 6.25 2.50
C SER A 49 8.28 7.57 2.58
N ALA A 50 7.02 7.49 2.95
CA ALA A 50 6.25 8.71 3.21
C ALA A 50 6.63 9.30 4.58
N GLU A 51 6.44 10.61 4.75
CA GLU A 51 6.39 11.51 5.94
C GLU A 51 4.99 11.58 6.63
N GLY A 52 4.75 11.38 7.93
CA GLY A 52 3.39 11.49 8.56
C GLY A 52 2.71 10.26 9.21
N ASP A 53 1.60 10.46 9.93
CA ASP A 53 0.97 9.41 10.77
C ASP A 53 0.14 8.37 9.97
N HIS A 54 -0.20 8.64 8.71
CA HIS A 54 -1.11 7.79 7.91
C HIS A 54 -0.41 6.89 6.89
N LYS A 55 0.93 6.80 6.92
CA LYS A 55 1.76 6.15 5.88
C LYS A 55 1.44 4.68 5.63
N ALA A 56 0.99 3.96 6.65
CA ALA A 56 0.75 2.53 6.61
C ALA A 56 -0.74 2.15 6.65
N SER A 57 -1.64 3.14 6.65
CA SER A 57 -3.08 2.96 6.88
C SER A 57 -3.74 1.89 5.97
N VAL A 58 -3.31 1.81 4.71
CA VAL A 58 -3.80 0.79 3.76
C VAL A 58 -3.37 -0.62 4.18
N VAL A 59 -2.09 -0.80 4.48
CA VAL A 59 -1.52 -2.09 4.92
C VAL A 59 -2.07 -2.49 6.29
N GLU A 60 -2.24 -1.53 7.21
CA GLU A 60 -2.84 -1.76 8.51
C GLU A 60 -4.29 -2.23 8.41
N ARG A 61 -5.08 -1.61 7.53
CA ARG A 61 -6.47 -2.02 7.26
C ARG A 61 -6.52 -3.44 6.68
N PHE A 62 -5.61 -3.77 5.75
CA PHE A 62 -5.48 -5.13 5.23
C PHE A 62 -5.13 -6.12 6.35
N ASN A 63 -4.08 -5.84 7.13
CA ASN A 63 -3.63 -6.69 8.23
C ASN A 63 -4.74 -6.94 9.27
N ARG A 64 -5.52 -5.91 9.63
CA ARG A 64 -6.68 -6.06 10.52
C ARG A 64 -7.74 -6.99 9.93
N THR A 65 -8.04 -6.84 8.64
CA THR A 65 -9.03 -7.68 7.95
C THR A 65 -8.58 -9.14 7.87
N LEU A 66 -7.30 -9.37 7.53
CA LEU A 66 -6.71 -10.71 7.46
C LEU A 66 -6.71 -11.37 8.85
N LYS A 67 -6.28 -10.65 9.89
CA LYS A 67 -6.35 -11.13 11.28
C LYS A 67 -7.77 -11.52 11.67
N ASN A 68 -8.76 -10.68 11.41
CA ASN A 68 -10.15 -10.99 11.74
C ASN A 68 -10.65 -12.27 11.05
N LYS A 69 -10.30 -12.47 9.78
CA LYS A 69 -10.61 -13.71 9.05
C LYS A 69 -9.89 -14.93 9.66
N MET A 70 -8.60 -14.79 10.00
CA MET A 70 -7.82 -15.85 10.64
C MET A 70 -8.41 -16.26 11.99
N PHE A 71 -8.74 -15.30 12.86
CA PHE A 71 -9.29 -15.58 14.20
C PHE A 71 -10.60 -16.36 14.16
N ARG A 72 -11.47 -16.11 13.17
CA ARG A 72 -12.69 -16.92 12.98
C ARG A 72 -12.36 -18.39 12.72
N VAL A 73 -11.36 -18.66 11.89
CA VAL A 73 -10.92 -20.03 11.60
C VAL A 73 -10.23 -20.66 12.81
N PHE A 74 -9.46 -19.88 13.58
CA PHE A 74 -8.82 -20.35 14.79
C PHE A 74 -9.83 -20.78 15.85
N THR A 75 -10.88 -20.00 16.07
CA THR A 75 -11.98 -20.34 16.98
C THR A 75 -12.68 -21.63 16.52
N TYR A 76 -12.96 -21.77 15.23
CA TYR A 76 -13.62 -22.97 14.69
C TYR A 76 -12.76 -24.23 14.83
N ARG A 77 -11.46 -24.13 14.57
CA ARG A 77 -10.53 -25.28 14.59
C ARG A 77 -9.93 -25.58 15.95
N ASN A 78 -10.12 -24.70 16.93
CA ASN A 78 -9.37 -24.69 18.19
C ASN A 78 -7.84 -24.82 17.97
N SER A 79 -7.32 -24.14 16.95
CA SER A 79 -5.91 -24.22 16.56
C SER A 79 -5.45 -22.95 15.88
N TYR A 80 -4.22 -22.52 16.18
CA TYR A 80 -3.58 -21.35 15.56
C TYR A 80 -2.77 -21.69 14.30
N LYS A 81 -2.85 -22.93 13.78
CA LYS A 81 -2.20 -23.30 12.51
C LYS A 81 -2.88 -22.53 11.36
N TYR A 82 -2.08 -21.73 10.66
CA TYR A 82 -2.59 -20.81 9.62
C TYR A 82 -1.96 -20.98 8.24
N VAL A 83 -0.83 -21.68 8.11
CA VAL A 83 -0.07 -21.78 6.86
C VAL A 83 -0.92 -22.43 5.76
N ASP A 84 -1.69 -23.45 6.14
CA ASP A 84 -2.60 -24.20 5.27
C ASP A 84 -3.84 -23.40 4.84
N ILE A 85 -4.25 -22.37 5.57
CA ILE A 85 -5.42 -21.55 5.24
C ILE A 85 -5.08 -20.19 4.64
N LEU A 86 -3.82 -19.75 4.74
CA LEU A 86 -3.42 -18.39 4.36
C LEU A 86 -3.80 -18.09 2.91
N HIS A 87 -3.57 -19.02 2.00
CA HIS A 87 -3.92 -18.87 0.58
C HIS A 87 -5.43 -18.72 0.35
N LEU A 88 -6.26 -19.50 1.07
CA LEU A 88 -7.72 -19.39 1.01
C LEU A 88 -8.21 -18.05 1.55
N LEU A 89 -7.60 -17.54 2.62
CA LEU A 89 -7.97 -16.25 3.21
C LEU A 89 -7.62 -15.08 2.29
N VAL A 90 -6.45 -15.12 1.65
CA VAL A 90 -6.04 -14.12 0.66
C VAL A 90 -6.95 -14.16 -0.56
N LYS A 91 -7.26 -15.36 -1.09
CA LYS A 91 -8.22 -15.51 -2.19
C LYS A 91 -9.59 -14.94 -1.80
N SER A 92 -10.10 -15.30 -0.63
CA SER A 92 -11.36 -14.77 -0.11
C SER A 92 -11.34 -13.25 -0.02
N TYR A 93 -10.25 -12.63 0.44
CA TYR A 93 -10.12 -11.18 0.48
C TYR A 93 -10.16 -10.56 -0.93
N ASN A 94 -9.38 -11.10 -1.86
CA ASN A 94 -9.29 -10.58 -3.23
C ASN A 94 -10.59 -10.75 -4.02
N ASP A 95 -11.40 -11.75 -3.71
CA ASP A 95 -12.68 -12.02 -4.39
C ASP A 95 -13.89 -11.37 -3.69
N THR A 96 -13.71 -10.75 -2.52
CA THR A 96 -14.80 -10.03 -1.83
C THR A 96 -14.91 -8.61 -2.36
N GLU A 97 -16.13 -8.16 -2.67
CA GLU A 97 -16.35 -6.77 -3.05
C GLU A 97 -15.98 -5.79 -1.93
N HIS A 98 -15.17 -4.80 -2.29
CA HIS A 98 -14.77 -3.74 -1.38
C HIS A 98 -15.65 -2.51 -1.58
N ARG A 99 -16.35 -2.07 -0.52
CA ARG A 99 -17.26 -0.90 -0.57
C ARG A 99 -16.61 0.35 -1.20
N SER A 100 -15.34 0.61 -0.90
CA SER A 100 -14.61 1.80 -1.37
C SER A 100 -14.45 1.84 -2.89
N ILE A 101 -14.14 0.70 -3.52
CA ILE A 101 -13.95 0.60 -4.97
C ILE A 101 -15.20 0.10 -5.70
N GLY A 102 -16.12 -0.57 -5.01
CA GLY A 102 -17.38 -1.11 -5.55
C GLY A 102 -17.22 -2.39 -6.37
N MET A 103 -16.10 -3.10 -6.23
CA MET A 103 -15.84 -4.37 -6.89
C MET A 103 -14.82 -5.19 -6.10
N ALA A 104 -14.61 -6.43 -6.49
CA ALA A 104 -13.58 -7.28 -5.90
C ALA A 104 -12.18 -6.84 -6.39
N PRO A 105 -11.16 -6.80 -5.51
CA PRO A 105 -9.78 -6.51 -5.92
C PRO A 105 -9.26 -7.36 -7.07
N SER A 106 -9.66 -8.64 -7.17
CA SER A 106 -9.25 -9.54 -8.25
C SER A 106 -9.82 -9.15 -9.62
N GLN A 107 -10.83 -8.29 -9.68
CA GLN A 107 -11.46 -7.80 -10.91
C GLN A 107 -10.89 -6.44 -11.36
N VAL A 108 -9.97 -5.85 -10.61
CA VAL A 108 -9.41 -4.53 -10.93
C VAL A 108 -8.45 -4.65 -12.11
N THR A 109 -8.80 -3.98 -13.22
CA THR A 109 -7.96 -3.84 -14.42
C THR A 109 -7.58 -2.38 -14.66
N ARG A 110 -6.67 -2.13 -15.61
CA ARG A 110 -6.29 -0.76 -16.01
C ARG A 110 -7.45 0.03 -16.63
N GLU A 111 -8.43 -0.66 -17.22
CA GLU A 111 -9.57 -0.03 -17.89
C GLU A 111 -10.56 0.56 -16.88
N VAL A 112 -10.70 -0.08 -15.71
CA VAL A 112 -11.58 0.40 -14.64
C VAL A 112 -10.88 1.36 -13.68
N GLU A 113 -9.56 1.47 -13.73
CA GLU A 113 -8.75 2.37 -12.89
C GLU A 113 -9.28 3.82 -12.87
N PRO A 114 -9.64 4.46 -14.01
CA PRO A 114 -10.16 5.83 -13.99
C PRO A 114 -11.49 5.95 -13.24
N GLN A 115 -12.34 4.93 -13.32
CA GLN A 115 -13.64 4.90 -12.63
C GLN A 115 -13.45 4.74 -11.12
N ILE A 116 -12.53 3.86 -10.72
CA ILE A 116 -12.15 3.67 -9.32
C ILE A 116 -11.55 4.96 -8.76
N PHE A 117 -10.64 5.60 -9.49
CA PHE A 117 -10.04 6.87 -9.09
C PHE A 117 -11.11 7.94 -8.87
N LYS A 118 -12.02 8.11 -9.83
CA LYS A 118 -13.15 9.04 -9.71
C LYS A 118 -14.05 8.74 -8.51
N LYS A 119 -14.25 7.47 -8.15
CA LYS A 119 -15.05 7.08 -6.98
C LYS A 119 -14.34 7.39 -5.67
N LEU A 120 -13.03 7.15 -5.59
CA LEU A 120 -12.25 7.34 -4.37
C LEU A 120 -11.97 8.82 -4.07
N TYR A 121 -11.68 9.60 -5.11
CA TYR A 121 -11.19 10.97 -4.97
C TYR A 121 -12.15 12.03 -5.53
N GLY A 122 -13.22 11.61 -6.20
CA GLY A 122 -14.14 12.51 -6.89
C GLY A 122 -13.57 13.04 -8.21
N LEU A 123 -14.24 14.04 -8.78
CA LEU A 123 -13.61 14.93 -9.73
C LEU A 123 -12.70 15.85 -8.92
N LEU A 124 -11.39 15.83 -9.16
CA LEU A 124 -10.54 16.90 -8.68
C LEU A 124 -11.07 18.19 -9.32
N GLU A 125 -11.72 19.05 -8.55
CA GLU A 125 -11.93 20.41 -9.01
C GLU A 125 -10.55 20.95 -9.36
N LYS A 126 -10.38 21.43 -10.60
CA LYS A 126 -9.16 22.15 -10.94
C LYS A 126 -9.13 23.31 -9.96
N ASN A 127 -8.25 23.23 -8.96
CA ASN A 127 -8.04 24.35 -8.06
C ASN A 127 -7.78 25.56 -8.95
N PRO A 128 -8.64 26.61 -8.87
CA PRO A 128 -8.39 27.80 -9.66
C PRO A 128 -6.97 28.26 -9.35
N LYS A 129 -6.27 28.73 -10.38
CA LYS A 129 -4.90 29.22 -10.21
C LYS A 129 -4.93 30.28 -9.10
N LEU A 130 -4.37 29.97 -7.94
CA LEU A 130 -4.40 30.86 -6.79
C LEU A 130 -3.52 32.05 -7.12
N ILE A 131 -4.13 33.24 -7.25
CA ILE A 131 -3.40 34.49 -7.39
C ILE A 131 -3.05 34.94 -5.98
N LEU A 132 -1.77 34.86 -5.62
CA LEU A 132 -1.25 35.30 -4.33
C LEU A 132 -0.62 36.69 -4.50
N ASN A 133 -0.96 37.61 -3.60
CA ASN A 133 -0.39 38.95 -3.52
C ASN A 133 0.54 39.08 -2.30
N LYS A 134 1.43 40.07 -2.32
CA LYS A 134 2.26 40.40 -1.15
C LYS A 134 1.34 40.84 0.00
N GLY A 135 1.44 40.15 1.15
CA GLY A 135 0.61 40.41 2.34
C GLY A 135 -0.46 39.36 2.60
N ASP A 136 -0.69 38.43 1.68
CA ASP A 136 -1.68 37.35 1.89
C ASP A 136 -1.22 36.36 2.97
N LEU A 137 -2.15 36.02 3.87
CA LEU A 137 -1.92 35.00 4.90
C LEU A 137 -2.02 33.61 4.28
N VAL A 138 -0.89 32.94 4.13
CA VAL A 138 -0.80 31.57 3.61
C VAL A 138 -0.58 30.55 4.73
N ARG A 139 -1.18 29.37 4.60
CA ARG A 139 -0.91 28.24 5.50
C ARG A 139 0.39 27.56 5.07
N ILE A 140 1.39 27.58 5.94
CA ILE A 140 2.61 26.81 5.77
C ILE A 140 2.50 25.43 6.43
N SER A 141 3.11 24.43 5.80
CA SER A 141 3.22 23.09 6.39
C SER A 141 4.03 23.16 7.69
N LYS A 142 3.54 22.52 8.76
CA LYS A 142 4.23 22.48 10.06
C LYS A 142 5.61 21.81 9.99
N ALA A 143 5.84 20.96 8.98
CA ALA A 143 7.12 20.31 8.74
C ALA A 143 8.15 21.23 8.05
N ASN A 144 7.67 22.26 7.33
CA ASN A 144 8.50 23.21 6.59
C ASN A 144 8.61 24.54 7.36
N LYS A 145 8.98 24.49 8.64
CA LYS A 145 9.23 25.68 9.45
C LYS A 145 10.59 26.29 9.11
N THR A 146 10.66 27.15 8.09
CA THR A 146 11.72 28.16 7.97
C THR A 146 11.38 29.16 6.86
N PHE A 147 11.14 30.42 7.24
CA PHE A 147 11.57 31.63 6.54
C PHE A 147 11.79 32.72 7.58
#